data_AF-A0A382N4W8-F1
#
_entry.id   AF-A0A382N4W8-F1
#
_cell.length_a   1.000
_cell.length_b   1.000
_cell.length_c   1.000
_cell.angle_alpha   90.00
_cell.angle_beta   90.00
_cell.angle_gamma   90.00
#
_symmetry.space_group_name_H-M   'P 1'
#
loop_
_entity.id
_entity.type
_entity.pdbx_description
1 polymer ?
#
loop_
_entity_poly.entity_id
_entity_poly.type
_entity_poly.pdbx_seq_one_letter_code
_entity_poly.pdbx_strand_id
1 'polypeptide(L)' 'MRRYKITIQYDGSSFNGWQIQKNRKTVQGELENALKVISGSKLRIP' A
#
# COMPACT_ATOMS: atom_id res chain seq x y z
N MET A 1 -14.56 -12.84 4.27
CA MET A 1 -13.63 -11.80 3.75
C MET A 1 -13.62 -11.87 2.23
N ARG A 2 -13.80 -10.76 1.52
CA ARG A 2 -13.71 -10.74 0.05
C ARG A 2 -12.27 -10.41 -0.35
N ARG A 3 -11.70 -11.16 -1.29
CA ARG A 3 -10.35 -10.95 -1.82
C ARG A 3 -10.44 -10.39 -3.23
N TYR A 4 -9.77 -9.28 -3.47
CA TYR A 4 -9.73 -8.61 -4.77
C TYR A 4 -8.30 -8.67 -5.30
N LYS A 5 -8.15 -8.86 -6.62
CA LYS A 5 -6.89 -8.67 -7.31
C LYS A 5 -6.90 -7.30 -7.95
N ILE A 6 -5.84 -6.53 -7.72
CA ILE A 6 -5.61 -5.24 -8.38
C ILE A 6 -4.25 -5.30 -9.07
N THR A 7 -4.14 -4.60 -10.19
CA THR A 7 -2.87 -4.37 -10.88
C THR A 7 -2.57 -2.88 -10.77
N ILE A 8 -1.33 -2.54 -10.42
CA ILE A 8 -0.93 -1.16 -10.15
C ILE A 8 0.39 -0.86 -10.87
N GLN A 9 0.58 0.42 -11.15
CA GLN A 9 1.83 0.99 -11.64
C GLN A 9 2.13 2.24 -10.82
N TYR A 10 3.40 2.48 -10.55
CA TYR A 10 3.85 3.65 -9.80
C TYR A 10 5.23 4.10 -10.31
N ASP A 11 5.52 5.39 -10.14
CA ASP A 11 6.89 5.89 -10.27
C ASP A 11 7.68 5.54 -9.01
N GLY A 12 8.72 4.72 -9.16
CA GLY A 12 9.55 4.26 -8.06
C GLY A 12 10.47 5.32 -7.46
N SER A 13 10.68 6.46 -8.13
CA SER A 13 11.73 7.43 -7.78
C SER A 13 11.55 8.04 -6.38
N SER A 14 10.31 8.20 -5.92
CA SER A 14 9.97 8.76 -4.61
C SER A 14 9.75 7.73 -3.51
N PHE A 15 9.96 6.44 -3.80
CA PHE A 15 9.65 5.35 -2.88
C PHE A 15 10.85 4.44 -2.64
N ASN A 16 10.98 3.96 -1.42
CA ASN A 16 11.99 2.99 -1.02
C ASN A 16 11.53 1.55 -1.34
N GLY A 17 10.96 1.33 -2.53
CA GLY A 17 10.44 0.04 -2.98
C GLY A 17 9.02 -0.29 -2.52
N TRP A 18 8.64 -1.56 -2.72
CA TRP A 18 7.29 -2.08 -2.47
C TRP A 18 7.01 -2.25 -0.98
N GLN A 19 7.78 -3.10 -0.31
CA GLN A 19 7.51 -3.57 1.05
C GLN A 19 7.71 -2.47 2.09
N ILE A 20 6.81 -2.42 3.09
CA ILE A 20 6.94 -1.50 4.24
C ILE A 20 8.28 -1.70 4.95
N GLN A 21 8.93 -0.56 5.23
CA GLN A 21 10.18 -0.46 5.97
C GLN A 21 10.07 0.64 7.02
N LYS A 22 10.83 0.52 8.11
CA LYS A 22 10.82 1.49 9.20
C LYS A 22 11.31 2.86 8.70
N ASN A 23 10.54 3.92 8.99
CA ASN A 23 10.88 5.31 8.68
C ASN A 23 11.18 5.61 7.19
N ARG A 24 10.61 4.81 6.28
CA ARG A 24 10.78 4.98 4.84
C ARG A 24 9.42 5.03 4.15
N LYS A 25 9.32 5.81 3.06
CA LYS A 25 8.11 5.87 2.25
C LYS A 25 8.10 4.69 1.29
N THR A 26 7.04 3.90 1.28
CA THR A 26 6.94 2.65 0.51
C THR A 26 5.59 2.56 -0.15
N VAL A 27 5.51 1.86 -1.28
CA VAL A 27 4.27 1.79 -2.05
C VAL A 27 3.20 1.01 -1.31
N GLN A 28 3.55 -0.11 -0.66
CA GLN A 28 2.62 -0.86 0.17
C GLN A 28 2.03 0.01 1.29
N GLY A 29 2.88 0.82 1.95
CA GLY A 29 2.43 1.68 3.05
C GLY A 29 1.45 2.76 2.60
N GLU A 30 1.74 3.45 1.49
CA GLU A 30 0.80 4.42 0.92
C GLU A 30 -0.50 3.78 0.45
N LEU A 31 -0.42 2.60 -0.17
CA LEU A 31 -1.61 1.90 -0.64
C LEU A 31 -2.48 1.41 0.53
N GLU A 32 -1.88 0.89 1.61
CA GLU A 32 -2.59 0.54 2.85
C GLU A 32 -3.24 1.77 3.50
N ASN A 33 -2.57 2.93 3.50
CA ASN A 33 -3.14 4.18 4.00
C ASN A 33 -4.34 4.65 3.17
N ALA A 34 -4.23 4.62 1.84
CA ALA A 34 -5.33 4.97 0.95
C ALA A 34 -6.52 4.01 1.09
N LEU A 35 -6.26 2.70 1.16
CA LEU A 35 -7.30 1.69 1.38
C LEU A 35 -8.00 1.87 2.72
N LYS A 36 -7.28 2.29 3.77
CA LYS A 36 -7.88 2.60 5.08
C LYS A 36 -8.91 3.73 5.00
N VAL A 37 -8.69 4.74 4.16
CA VAL A 37 -9.66 5.82 3.94
C VAL A 37 -10.93 5.29 3.28
N ILE A 38 -10.79 4.37 2.32
CA ILE A 38 -11.92 3.79 1.56
C ILE A 38 -12.70 2.77 2.41
N SER A 39 -12.00 1.88 3.12
CA SER A 39 -12.61 0.75 3.84
C SER A 39 -12.98 1.08 5.29
N GLY A 40 -12.51 2.20 5.83
CA GLY A 40 -12.63 2.57 7.25
C GLY A 40 -11.87 1.65 8.20
N SER A 41 -11.09 0.69 7.69
CA SER A 41 -10.41 -0.34 8.48
C SER A 41 -8.95 -0.46 8.10
N LYS A 42 -8.11 -0.80 9.09
CA LYS A 42 -6.68 -1.06 8.84
C LYS A 42 -6.54 -2.40 8.13
N LEU A 43 -6.03 -2.38 6.90
CA LEU A 43 -5.84 -3.55 6.06
C LEU A 43 -4.36 -3.78 5.80
N ARG A 44 -3.97 -5.05 5.65
CA ARG A 44 -2.62 -5.48 5.27
C ARG A 44 -2.68 -6.08 3.88
N ILE A 45 -1.82 -5.61 2.98
CA ILE A 45 -1.62 -6.22 1.68
C ILE A 45 -0.56 -7.33 1.89
N PRO A 46 -0.88 -8.59 1.56
CA PRO A 46 0.07 -9.69 1.68
C PRO A 46 1.23 -9.55 0.68
#